data_AF-A0A7V7KWN7-F1
#
_entry.id   AF-A0A7V7KWN7-F1
#
_cell.length_a   1.000
_cell.length_b   1.000
_cell.length_c   1.000
_cell.angle_alpha   90.00
_cell.angle_beta   90.00
_cell.angle_gamma   90.00
#
_symmetry.space_group_name_H-M   'P 1'
#
loop_
_entity.id
_entity.type
_entity.pdbx_description
1 polymer ?
#
loop_
_entity_poly.entity_id
_entity_poly.type
_entity_poly.pdbx_seq_one_letter_code
_entity_poly.pdbx_strand_id
1 'polypeptide(L)'
;MARHTSSALVPSAWVLLAISTLVALTLGVGLAIFHYQQQSKVILNTGETLFRHISQQLETELLRLYQPPAQALNLLALSDLSSTISLEQRLNYLPQLAQVLVDNPQLNSLYQGWPTGDYLMLRPLRTPSLRTRFNAPSDAVWMVWHIQMDPEASKAVHLFYDQQLQVLEQRELFNDGYDPRQRLWYSQARGSGAQIITTPYIFFSTSEFGTTLARPTTSGSVLGADLTLGQLSHTLAKLQLTAHSQLLLYDPEGTVIAYHDVARILNVAQGTALRLKGFNELGSTLLARLAEDGYNQERLTSMVLEGQRWTLSQSRIDLAGLPETYLAILVPERELLAEAYRIRRYSVWITLIASLVLLPLAWLFITRLTRRRV
;
A
#
# COMPACT_ATOMS: atom_id res chain seq x y z
N MET A 1 62.04 -71.78 11.03
CA MET A 1 61.11 -70.68 11.35
C MET A 1 60.90 -69.84 10.09
N ALA A 2 59.86 -70.15 9.32
CA ALA A 2 59.47 -69.37 8.14
C ALA A 2 58.56 -68.22 8.59
N ARG A 3 58.95 -66.97 8.32
CA ARG A 3 58.10 -65.79 8.53
C ARG A 3 57.17 -65.64 7.32
N HIS A 4 55.90 -66.00 7.49
CA HIS A 4 54.83 -65.59 6.59
C HIS A 4 54.61 -64.08 6.75
N THR A 5 55.06 -63.29 5.79
CA THR A 5 54.62 -61.90 5.63
C THR A 5 53.29 -61.90 4.89
N SER A 6 52.22 -61.51 5.59
CA SER A 6 50.91 -61.29 4.98
C SER A 6 51.01 -60.13 3.99
N SER A 7 50.92 -60.42 2.69
CA SER A 7 50.74 -59.39 1.67
C SER A 7 49.34 -58.80 1.86
N ALA A 8 49.26 -57.63 2.50
CA ALA A 8 48.03 -56.86 2.52
C ALA A 8 47.60 -56.61 1.07
N LEU A 9 46.44 -57.15 0.69
CA LEU A 9 45.82 -56.92 -0.62
C LEU A 9 45.51 -55.43 -0.75
N VAL A 10 46.42 -54.68 -1.36
CA VAL A 10 46.19 -53.29 -1.72
C VAL A 10 45.10 -53.31 -2.80
N PRO A 11 43.95 -52.61 -2.60
CA PRO A 11 42.89 -52.57 -3.59
C PRO A 11 43.44 -52.07 -4.93
N SER A 12 42.97 -52.66 -6.04
CA SER A 12 43.37 -52.20 -7.38
C SER A 12 43.02 -50.73 -7.57
N ALA A 13 43.79 -50.01 -8.39
CA ALA A 13 43.60 -48.57 -8.63
C ALA A 13 42.15 -48.21 -9.02
N TRP A 14 41.46 -49.13 -9.71
CA TRP A 14 40.05 -49.02 -10.08
C TRP A 14 39.09 -49.06 -8.90
N VAL A 15 39.36 -49.88 -7.88
CA VAL A 15 38.56 -49.94 -6.65
C VAL A 15 38.71 -48.65 -5.85
N LEU A 16 39.93 -48.11 -5.76
CA LEU A 16 40.18 -46.82 -5.10
C LEU A 16 39.49 -45.66 -5.83
N LEU A 17 39.52 -45.66 -7.16
CA LEU A 17 38.83 -44.66 -7.99
C LEU A 17 37.30 -44.76 -7.86
N ALA A 18 36.75 -45.97 -7.86
CA ALA A 18 35.32 -46.20 -7.70
C ALA A 18 34.84 -45.73 -6.32
N ILE A 19 35.60 -46.03 -5.25
CA ILE A 19 35.28 -45.58 -3.89
C ILE A 19 35.38 -44.05 -3.79
N SER A 20 36.43 -43.42 -4.33
CA SER A 20 36.56 -41.96 -4.26
C SER A 20 35.44 -41.24 -5.03
N THR A 21 35.04 -41.80 -6.18
CA THR A 21 33.96 -41.25 -7.00
C THR A 21 32.61 -41.42 -6.31
N LEU A 22 32.37 -42.58 -5.68
CA LEU A 22 31.16 -42.84 -4.90
C LEU A 22 31.06 -41.91 -3.70
N VAL A 23 32.16 -41.70 -2.97
CA VAL A 23 32.23 -40.76 -1.83
C VAL A 23 31.98 -39.33 -2.30
N ALA A 24 32.57 -38.91 -3.42
CA ALA A 24 32.35 -37.57 -3.97
C ALA A 24 30.90 -37.35 -4.40
N LEU A 25 30.27 -38.35 -5.03
CA LEU A 25 28.86 -38.30 -5.43
C LEU A 25 27.93 -38.25 -4.23
N THR A 26 28.14 -39.10 -3.22
CA THR A 26 27.27 -39.12 -2.02
C THR A 26 27.42 -37.84 -1.21
N LEU A 27 28.64 -37.31 -1.06
CA LEU A 27 28.88 -36.04 -0.39
C LEU A 27 28.25 -34.87 -1.18
N GLY A 28 28.39 -34.88 -2.51
CA GLY A 28 27.80 -33.87 -3.39
C GLY A 28 26.26 -33.86 -3.36
N VAL A 29 25.64 -35.04 -3.44
CA VAL A 29 24.17 -35.18 -3.31
C VAL A 29 23.71 -34.79 -1.91
N GLY A 30 24.42 -35.22 -0.87
CA GLY A 30 24.13 -34.86 0.53
C GLY A 30 24.19 -33.36 0.77
N LEU A 31 25.23 -32.69 0.27
CA LEU A 31 25.37 -31.23 0.33
C LEU A 31 24.28 -30.52 -0.46
N ALA A 32 23.92 -31.02 -1.65
CA ALA A 32 22.85 -30.45 -2.45
C ALA A 32 21.49 -30.55 -1.75
N ILE A 33 21.18 -31.69 -1.13
CA ILE A 33 19.95 -31.89 -0.33
C ILE A 33 19.97 -31.02 0.92
N PHE A 34 21.10 -30.95 1.63
CA PHE A 34 21.26 -30.12 2.82
C PHE A 34 21.07 -28.63 2.49
N HIS A 35 21.72 -28.13 1.44
CA HIS A 35 21.54 -26.75 0.97
C HIS A 35 20.09 -26.49 0.56
N TYR A 36 19.42 -27.45 -0.10
CA TYR A 36 18.02 -27.33 -0.47
C TYR A 36 17.10 -27.20 0.75
N GLN A 37 17.30 -28.04 1.76
CA GLN A 37 16.52 -28.00 3.00
C GLN A 37 16.78 -26.72 3.79
N GLN A 38 18.04 -26.27 3.83
CA GLN A 38 18.42 -25.11 4.62
C GLN A 38 18.02 -23.79 3.97
N GLN A 39 18.07 -23.69 2.64
CA GLN A 39 17.48 -22.56 1.92
C GLN A 39 15.94 -22.53 2.10
N SER A 40 15.26 -23.67 2.05
CA SER A 40 13.80 -23.75 2.28
C SER A 40 13.35 -23.25 3.65
N LYS A 41 14.18 -23.38 4.69
CA LYS A 41 13.90 -22.82 6.02
C LYS A 41 14.17 -21.31 6.12
N VAL A 42 15.19 -20.82 5.41
CA VAL A 42 15.49 -19.37 5.34
C VAL A 42 14.35 -18.60 4.65
N ILE A 43 13.60 -19.27 3.78
CA ILE A 43 12.50 -18.69 2.98
C ILE A 43 11.32 -18.19 3.83
N LEU A 44 10.90 -18.94 4.86
CA LEU A 44 9.79 -18.51 5.74
C LEU A 44 10.19 -17.29 6.58
N ASN A 45 11.40 -17.31 7.16
CA ASN A 45 11.91 -16.20 7.97
C ASN A 45 12.19 -14.93 7.12
N THR A 46 12.61 -15.11 5.86
CA THR A 46 12.83 -13.99 4.92
C THR A 46 11.50 -13.36 4.49
N GLY A 47 10.48 -14.18 4.20
CA GLY A 47 9.13 -13.70 3.90
C GLY A 47 8.51 -12.92 5.05
N GLU A 48 8.55 -13.46 6.28
CA GLU A 48 8.08 -12.75 7.48
C GLU A 48 8.74 -11.39 7.67
N THR A 49 10.06 -11.35 7.54
CA THR A 49 10.84 -10.12 7.72
C THR A 49 10.50 -9.10 6.64
N LEU A 50 10.38 -9.54 5.39
CA LEU A 50 10.01 -8.67 4.27
C LEU A 50 8.60 -8.10 4.44
N PHE A 51 7.61 -8.94 4.76
CA PHE A 51 6.24 -8.48 4.95
C PHE A 51 6.12 -7.52 6.12
N ARG A 52 6.78 -7.82 7.25
CA ARG A 52 6.82 -6.91 8.40
C ARG A 52 7.44 -5.57 8.03
N HIS A 53 8.51 -5.58 7.24
CA HIS A 53 9.15 -4.35 6.76
C HIS A 53 8.19 -3.51 5.89
N ILE A 54 7.41 -4.15 5.02
CA ILE A 54 6.41 -3.44 4.19
C ILE A 54 5.28 -2.89 5.04
N SER A 55 4.75 -3.66 6.00
CA SER A 55 3.70 -3.17 6.89
C SER A 55 4.19 -1.93 7.65
N GLN A 56 5.42 -1.97 8.20
CA GLN A 56 6.03 -0.83 8.87
C GLN A 56 6.29 0.36 7.94
N GLN A 57 6.74 0.10 6.71
CA GLN A 57 6.96 1.14 5.71
C GLN A 57 5.62 1.77 5.28
N LEU A 58 4.57 0.97 5.11
CA LEU A 58 3.23 1.46 4.80
C LEU A 58 2.68 2.30 5.95
N GLU A 59 2.78 1.84 7.20
CA GLU A 59 2.40 2.63 8.38
C GLU A 59 3.12 3.97 8.41
N THR A 60 4.42 3.99 8.11
CA THR A 60 5.22 5.23 8.02
C THR A 60 4.72 6.14 6.90
N GLU A 61 4.38 5.60 5.74
CA GLU A 61 3.85 6.38 4.62
C GLU A 61 2.42 6.88 4.89
N LEU A 62 1.58 6.10 5.57
CA LEU A 62 0.26 6.54 6.02
C LEU A 62 0.38 7.65 7.09
N LEU A 63 1.32 7.52 8.03
CA LEU A 63 1.65 8.58 8.98
C LEU A 63 2.05 9.87 8.26
N ARG A 64 2.97 9.78 7.27
CA ARG A 64 3.36 10.93 6.44
C ARG A 64 2.19 11.55 5.69
N LEU A 65 1.22 10.74 5.29
CA LEU A 65 0.06 11.19 4.54
C LEU A 65 -0.96 11.92 5.43
N TYR A 66 -1.27 11.39 6.61
CA TYR A 66 -2.35 11.87 7.48
C TYR A 66 -1.90 12.82 8.59
N GLN A 67 -0.70 12.66 9.15
CA GLN A 67 -0.27 13.39 10.34
C GLN A 67 -0.11 14.90 10.11
N PRO A 68 0.51 15.38 9.01
CA PRO A 68 0.65 16.82 8.79
C PRO A 68 -0.70 17.54 8.60
N PRO A 69 -1.66 17.03 7.79
CA PRO A 69 -3.01 17.58 7.72
C PRO A 69 -3.74 17.60 9.05
N ALA A 70 -3.62 16.51 9.84
CA ALA A 70 -4.20 16.43 11.17
C ALA A 70 -3.69 17.54 12.09
N GLN A 71 -2.38 17.78 12.10
CA GLN A 71 -1.78 18.87 12.89
C GLN A 71 -2.27 20.24 12.43
N ALA A 72 -2.38 20.46 11.11
CA ALA A 72 -2.94 21.70 10.56
C ALA A 72 -4.40 21.91 10.99
N LEU A 73 -5.24 20.86 10.96
CA LEU A 73 -6.62 20.94 11.45
C LEU A 73 -6.69 21.26 12.94
N ASN A 74 -5.79 20.72 13.75
CA ASN A 74 -5.73 21.03 15.18
C ASN A 74 -5.42 22.52 15.43
N LEU A 75 -4.53 23.12 14.65
CA LEU A 75 -4.24 24.56 14.74
C LEU A 75 -5.41 25.40 14.22
N LEU A 76 -6.00 25.04 13.08
CA LEU A 76 -7.18 25.75 12.54
C LEU A 76 -8.39 25.67 13.47
N ALA A 77 -8.55 24.56 14.22
CA ALA A 77 -9.62 24.41 15.19
C ALA A 77 -9.55 25.41 16.36
N LEU A 78 -8.37 26.02 16.58
CA LEU A 78 -8.16 27.08 17.57
C LEU A 78 -8.39 28.49 16.99
N SER A 79 -8.64 28.62 15.68
CA SER A 79 -8.86 29.91 15.03
C SER A 79 -10.29 30.42 15.23
N ASP A 80 -10.43 31.75 15.09
CA ASP A 80 -11.72 32.43 15.11
C ASP A 80 -12.56 32.19 13.84
N LEU A 81 -12.10 31.39 12.86
CA LEU A 81 -12.92 31.00 11.72
C LEU A 81 -14.25 30.38 12.17
N SER A 82 -14.22 29.65 13.29
CA SER A 82 -15.39 28.98 13.84
C SER A 82 -16.48 29.91 14.37
N SER A 83 -16.15 31.15 14.74
CA SER A 83 -17.10 32.17 15.23
C SER A 83 -17.67 33.05 14.12
N THR A 84 -17.24 32.88 12.86
CA THR A 84 -17.71 33.67 11.72
C THR A 84 -19.14 33.33 11.31
N ILE A 85 -19.90 34.35 10.91
CA ILE A 85 -21.32 34.23 10.53
C ILE A 85 -21.60 34.58 9.08
N SER A 86 -20.68 35.24 8.37
CA SER A 86 -20.87 35.64 6.97
C SER A 86 -19.74 35.16 6.07
N LEU A 87 -20.02 35.09 4.75
CA LEU A 87 -19.00 34.80 3.74
C LEU A 87 -17.82 35.77 3.83
N GLU A 88 -18.08 37.08 3.94
CA GLU A 88 -17.04 38.10 4.02
C GLU A 88 -16.07 37.86 5.19
N GLN A 89 -16.59 37.54 6.37
CA GLN A 89 -15.76 37.21 7.53
C GLN A 89 -14.95 35.93 7.31
N ARG A 90 -15.55 34.91 6.68
CA ARG A 90 -14.90 33.63 6.37
C ARG A 90 -13.75 33.81 5.37
N LEU A 91 -13.91 34.70 4.38
CA LEU A 91 -12.89 34.95 3.36
C LEU A 91 -11.61 35.59 3.95
N ASN A 92 -11.67 36.26 5.10
CA ASN A 92 -10.49 36.76 5.79
C ASN A 92 -9.51 35.64 6.22
N TYR A 93 -9.98 34.40 6.32
CA TYR A 93 -9.16 33.23 6.66
C TYR A 93 -8.64 32.48 5.44
N LEU A 94 -9.01 32.91 4.23
CA LEU A 94 -8.61 32.25 2.98
C LEU A 94 -7.10 32.06 2.84
N PRO A 95 -6.22 33.03 3.20
CA PRO A 95 -4.77 32.82 3.16
C PRO A 95 -4.30 31.68 4.06
N GLN A 96 -4.89 31.52 5.25
CA GLN A 96 -4.54 30.44 6.18
C GLN A 96 -4.96 29.08 5.63
N LEU A 97 -6.19 28.99 5.08
CA LEU A 97 -6.68 27.77 4.44
C LEU A 97 -5.83 27.38 3.22
N ALA A 98 -5.46 28.36 2.40
CA ALA A 98 -4.62 28.16 1.24
C ALA A 98 -3.23 27.67 1.64
N GLN A 99 -2.62 28.25 2.68
CA GLN A 99 -1.32 27.83 3.19
C GLN A 99 -1.33 26.36 3.64
N VAL A 100 -2.39 25.92 4.34
CA VAL A 100 -2.54 24.50 4.70
C VAL A 100 -2.56 23.60 3.48
N LEU A 101 -3.23 23.99 2.39
CA LEU A 101 -3.29 23.22 1.15
C LEU A 101 -1.99 23.27 0.33
N VAL A 102 -1.18 24.32 0.49
CA VAL A 102 0.17 24.44 -0.09
C VAL A 102 1.13 23.49 0.64
N ASP A 103 1.12 23.51 1.98
CA ASP A 103 2.01 22.68 2.81
C ASP A 103 1.62 21.20 2.81
N ASN A 104 0.37 20.90 2.45
CA ASN A 104 -0.19 19.55 2.38
C ASN A 104 -0.70 19.24 0.96
N PRO A 105 0.20 19.05 -0.03
CA PRO A 105 -0.18 18.87 -1.43
C PRO A 105 -1.02 17.61 -1.70
N GLN A 106 -1.03 16.64 -0.78
CA GLN A 106 -1.87 15.44 -0.83
C GLN A 106 -3.37 15.72 -0.60
N LEU A 107 -3.72 16.87 -0.01
CA LEU A 107 -5.11 17.23 0.26
C LEU A 107 -5.81 17.72 -1.00
N ASN A 108 -7.01 17.21 -1.27
CA ASN A 108 -7.85 17.62 -2.40
C ASN A 108 -8.74 18.83 -2.07
N SER A 109 -9.09 19.00 -0.80
CA SER A 109 -9.87 20.14 -0.32
C SER A 109 -9.75 20.28 1.19
N LEU A 110 -9.97 21.49 1.68
CA LEU A 110 -10.08 21.84 3.09
C LEU A 110 -11.39 22.60 3.28
N TYR A 111 -12.16 22.29 4.31
CA TYR A 111 -13.47 22.87 4.49
C TYR A 111 -13.93 22.88 5.94
N GLN A 112 -14.99 23.64 6.19
CA GLN A 112 -15.66 23.73 7.46
C GLN A 112 -17.18 23.69 7.27
N GLY A 113 -17.85 22.92 8.13
CA GLY A 113 -19.31 22.91 8.26
C GLY A 113 -19.72 23.46 9.61
N TRP A 114 -20.77 24.26 9.64
CA TRP A 114 -21.33 24.83 10.87
C TRP A 114 -22.60 24.09 11.31
N PRO A 115 -22.97 24.17 12.61
CA PRO A 115 -24.23 23.61 13.10
C PRO A 115 -25.49 24.15 12.40
N THR A 116 -25.40 25.38 11.86
CA THR A 116 -26.45 26.00 11.05
C THR A 116 -26.71 25.26 9.74
N GLY A 117 -25.74 24.47 9.26
CA GLY A 117 -25.73 23.86 7.93
C GLY A 117 -24.90 24.65 6.93
N ASP A 118 -24.37 25.82 7.31
CA ASP A 118 -23.47 26.55 6.43
C ASP A 118 -22.20 25.77 6.17
N TYR A 119 -21.59 26.05 5.02
CA TYR A 119 -20.42 25.34 4.53
C TYR A 119 -19.44 26.29 3.86
N LEU A 120 -18.15 26.06 4.04
CA LEU A 120 -17.09 26.74 3.29
C LEU A 120 -16.04 25.70 2.91
N MET A 121 -15.74 25.57 1.64
CA MET A 121 -14.65 24.75 1.11
C MET A 121 -13.68 25.63 0.35
N LEU A 122 -12.38 25.37 0.53
CA LEU A 122 -11.32 25.78 -0.36
C LEU A 122 -10.74 24.54 -1.06
N ARG A 123 -10.58 24.63 -2.38
CA ARG A 123 -9.98 23.59 -3.21
C ARG A 123 -8.93 24.17 -4.16
N PRO A 124 -7.76 23.54 -4.28
CA PRO A 124 -6.82 23.83 -5.36
C PRO A 124 -7.28 23.16 -6.66
N LEU A 125 -7.28 23.90 -7.76
CA LEU A 125 -7.62 23.44 -9.10
C LEU A 125 -6.39 22.90 -9.84
N ARG A 126 -5.76 21.86 -9.26
CA ARG A 126 -4.45 21.36 -9.72
C ARG A 126 -4.48 20.72 -11.11
N THR A 127 -5.60 20.10 -11.51
CA THR A 127 -5.71 19.34 -12.76
C THR A 127 -6.62 20.02 -13.78
N PRO A 128 -6.38 19.81 -15.10
CA PRO A 128 -7.30 20.28 -16.14
C PRO A 128 -8.71 19.70 -16.01
N SER A 129 -8.84 18.45 -15.53
CA SER A 129 -10.13 17.80 -15.30
C SER A 129 -10.96 18.52 -14.23
N LEU A 130 -10.33 18.96 -13.13
CA LEU A 130 -11.00 19.76 -12.10
C LEU A 130 -11.42 21.15 -12.63
N ARG A 131 -10.54 21.83 -13.37
CA ARG A 131 -10.88 23.13 -13.98
C ARG A 131 -12.08 23.00 -14.93
N THR A 132 -12.10 21.96 -15.75
CA THR A 132 -13.21 21.66 -16.67
C THR A 132 -14.49 21.34 -15.90
N ARG A 133 -14.42 20.50 -14.85
CA ARG A 133 -15.57 20.10 -14.03
C ARG A 133 -16.28 21.31 -13.42
N PHE A 134 -15.53 22.30 -12.93
CA PHE A 134 -16.11 23.49 -12.31
C PHE A 134 -16.29 24.66 -13.27
N ASN A 135 -15.97 24.47 -14.57
CA ASN A 135 -15.93 25.52 -15.58
C ASN A 135 -15.18 26.75 -15.06
N ALA A 136 -13.99 26.53 -14.53
CA ALA A 136 -13.16 27.55 -13.91
C ALA A 136 -12.43 28.39 -14.97
N PRO A 137 -12.16 29.68 -14.70
CA PRO A 137 -11.25 30.48 -15.54
C PRO A 137 -9.89 29.82 -15.75
N SER A 138 -9.22 30.11 -16.87
CA SER A 138 -7.92 29.51 -17.20
C SER A 138 -6.86 29.74 -16.12
N ASP A 139 -6.90 30.91 -15.49
CA ASP A 139 -5.90 31.38 -14.53
C ASP A 139 -6.28 31.04 -13.09
N ALA A 140 -7.43 30.37 -12.89
CA ALA A 140 -7.91 29.98 -11.57
C ALA A 140 -7.07 28.85 -10.97
N VAL A 141 -6.47 29.15 -9.82
CA VAL A 141 -5.68 28.21 -9.01
C VAL A 141 -6.49 27.70 -7.84
N TRP A 142 -7.38 28.52 -7.29
CA TRP A 142 -8.23 28.15 -6.17
C TRP A 142 -9.70 28.32 -6.49
N MET A 143 -10.50 27.50 -5.83
CA MET A 143 -11.95 27.56 -5.86
C MET A 143 -12.47 27.54 -4.42
N VAL A 144 -13.26 28.55 -4.07
CA VAL A 144 -14.09 28.55 -2.87
C VAL A 144 -15.48 28.08 -3.24
N TRP A 145 -16.04 27.16 -2.46
CA TRP A 145 -17.46 26.83 -2.48
C TRP A 145 -18.07 27.14 -1.13
N HIS A 146 -19.00 28.08 -1.10
CA HIS A 146 -19.72 28.46 0.11
C HIS A 146 -21.21 28.18 -0.05
N ILE A 147 -21.81 27.65 1.02
CA ILE A 147 -23.26 27.48 1.14
C ILE A 147 -23.68 28.20 2.41
N GLN A 148 -24.69 29.05 2.28
CA GLN A 148 -25.42 29.64 3.38
C GLN A 148 -26.77 28.93 3.45
N MET A 149 -27.00 28.21 4.55
CA MET A 149 -28.21 27.43 4.76
C MET A 149 -29.33 28.36 5.21
N ASP A 150 -30.43 28.36 4.47
CA ASP A 150 -31.61 29.18 4.76
C ASP A 150 -32.88 28.32 4.63
N PRO A 151 -33.88 28.46 5.55
CA PRO A 151 -35.13 27.69 5.51
C PRO A 151 -35.98 27.90 4.25
N GLU A 152 -35.91 29.07 3.61
CA GLU A 152 -36.70 29.39 2.43
C GLU A 152 -35.94 29.09 1.13
N ALA A 153 -34.68 29.53 1.05
CA ALA A 153 -33.85 29.30 -0.13
C ALA A 153 -32.35 29.37 0.22
N SER A 154 -31.74 28.20 0.38
CA SER A 154 -30.29 28.10 0.59
C SER A 154 -29.51 28.64 -0.61
N LYS A 155 -28.54 29.52 -0.34
CA LYS A 155 -27.71 30.16 -1.36
C LYS A 155 -26.35 29.46 -1.44
N ALA A 156 -25.88 29.19 -2.64
CA ALA A 156 -24.54 28.67 -2.88
C ALA A 156 -23.76 29.61 -3.81
N VAL A 157 -22.45 29.68 -3.61
CA VAL A 157 -21.56 30.48 -4.45
C VAL A 157 -20.24 29.77 -4.69
N HIS A 158 -19.77 29.84 -5.94
CA HIS A 158 -18.40 29.52 -6.30
C HIS A 158 -17.62 30.82 -6.51
N LEU A 159 -16.46 30.95 -5.87
CA LEU A 159 -15.51 32.02 -6.15
C LEU A 159 -14.21 31.41 -6.65
N PHE A 160 -13.68 31.93 -7.74
CA PHE A 160 -12.44 31.49 -8.35
C PHE A 160 -11.35 32.53 -8.10
N TYR A 161 -10.18 32.08 -7.68
CA TYR A 161 -9.04 32.95 -7.38
C TYR A 161 -7.79 32.52 -8.14
N ASP A 162 -6.94 33.51 -8.44
CA ASP A 162 -5.60 33.28 -8.94
C ASP A 162 -4.65 32.80 -7.83
N GLN A 163 -3.36 32.62 -8.15
CA GLN A 163 -2.35 32.17 -7.20
C GLN A 163 -2.16 33.14 -6.01
N GLN A 164 -2.40 34.43 -6.20
CA GLN A 164 -2.24 35.50 -5.21
C GLN A 164 -3.53 35.76 -4.42
N LEU A 165 -4.53 34.87 -4.53
CA LEU A 165 -5.84 34.98 -3.91
C LEU A 165 -6.60 36.25 -4.33
N GLN A 166 -6.38 36.72 -5.56
CA GLN A 166 -7.24 37.74 -6.17
C GLN A 166 -8.44 37.08 -6.84
N VAL A 167 -9.63 37.67 -6.64
CA VAL A 167 -10.87 37.15 -7.21
C VAL A 167 -10.83 37.32 -8.73
N LEU A 168 -11.04 36.23 -9.45
CA LEU A 168 -11.18 36.20 -10.92
C LEU A 168 -12.64 36.20 -11.34
N GLU A 169 -13.46 35.39 -10.67
CA GLU A 169 -14.88 35.22 -10.99
C GLU A 169 -15.66 34.83 -9.74
N GLN A 170 -16.89 35.31 -9.62
CA GLN A 170 -17.89 34.86 -8.65
C GLN A 170 -19.14 34.38 -9.39
N ARG A 171 -19.64 33.21 -9.01
CA ARG A 171 -20.81 32.58 -9.62
C ARG A 171 -21.80 32.14 -8.55
N GLU A 172 -23.01 32.69 -8.59
CA GLU A 172 -24.12 32.25 -7.75
C GLU A 172 -24.73 30.96 -8.29
N LEU A 173 -25.16 30.10 -7.36
CA LEU A 173 -25.67 28.78 -7.62
C LEU A 173 -26.86 28.50 -6.69
N PHE A 174 -27.70 27.56 -7.10
CA PHE A 174 -28.64 26.92 -6.19
C PHE A 174 -27.92 25.84 -5.41
N ASN A 175 -28.24 25.68 -4.11
CA ASN A 175 -27.80 24.53 -3.36
C ASN A 175 -28.51 23.28 -3.91
N ASP A 176 -27.74 22.32 -4.42
CA ASP A 176 -28.22 21.07 -5.02
C ASP A 176 -28.54 19.99 -3.97
N GLY A 177 -28.83 20.40 -2.74
CA GLY A 177 -29.18 19.54 -1.62
C GLY A 177 -28.00 19.13 -0.75
N TYR A 178 -26.84 19.77 -0.89
CA TYR A 178 -25.72 19.53 0.02
C TYR A 178 -26.00 20.10 1.42
N ASP A 179 -25.91 19.24 2.43
CA ASP A 179 -25.88 19.62 3.85
C ASP A 179 -24.68 18.93 4.53
N PRO A 180 -23.69 19.69 5.05
CA PRO A 180 -22.52 19.11 5.70
C PRO A 180 -22.90 18.24 6.90
N ARG A 181 -24.01 18.51 7.60
CA ARG A 181 -24.41 17.82 8.82
C ARG A 181 -24.86 16.38 8.59
N GLN A 182 -25.31 16.10 7.37
CA GLN A 182 -25.71 14.75 6.94
C GLN A 182 -24.52 13.92 6.44
N ARG A 183 -23.33 14.52 6.33
CA ARG A 183 -22.14 13.84 5.81
C ARG A 183 -21.42 13.10 6.93
N LEU A 184 -20.85 11.95 6.55
CA LEU A 184 -20.15 11.02 7.45
C LEU A 184 -19.08 11.71 8.30
N TRP A 185 -18.27 12.57 7.67
CA TRP A 185 -17.20 13.30 8.34
C TRP A 185 -17.70 14.23 9.44
N TYR A 186 -18.84 14.88 9.24
CA TYR A 186 -19.40 15.81 10.22
C TYR A 186 -20.03 15.04 11.37
N SER A 187 -20.90 14.07 11.07
CA SER A 187 -21.64 13.33 12.09
C SER A 187 -20.71 12.48 12.96
N GLN A 188 -19.73 11.79 12.38
CA GLN A 188 -18.76 10.99 13.15
C GLN A 188 -17.84 11.87 14.01
N ALA A 189 -17.33 12.98 13.47
CA ALA A 189 -16.44 13.87 14.23
C ALA A 189 -17.18 14.57 15.37
N ARG A 190 -18.42 15.02 15.14
CA ARG A 190 -19.29 15.54 16.20
C ARG A 190 -19.59 14.49 17.26
N GLY A 191 -19.88 13.25 16.85
CA GLY A 191 -20.21 12.16 17.75
C GLY A 191 -19.03 11.71 18.61
N SER A 192 -17.81 11.71 18.07
CA SER A 192 -16.61 11.33 18.79
C SER A 192 -16.06 12.44 19.70
N GLY A 193 -16.33 13.71 19.37
CA GLY A 193 -15.71 14.87 20.03
C GLY A 193 -14.20 15.00 19.80
N ALA A 194 -13.62 14.15 18.95
CA ALA A 194 -12.20 14.04 18.70
C ALA A 194 -11.89 14.11 17.20
N GLN A 195 -10.60 14.24 16.87
CA GLN A 195 -10.17 14.08 15.48
C GLN A 195 -10.40 12.65 15.01
N ILE A 196 -10.91 12.48 13.80
CA ILE A 196 -11.18 11.18 13.18
C ILE A 196 -10.69 11.15 11.74
N ILE A 197 -10.61 9.95 11.18
CA ILE A 197 -10.53 9.70 9.75
C ILE A 197 -11.73 8.83 9.40
N THR A 198 -12.49 9.20 8.38
CA THR A 198 -13.68 8.44 7.96
C THR A 198 -13.27 7.17 7.21
N THR A 199 -14.18 6.18 7.16
CA THR A 199 -14.13 5.19 6.09
C THR A 199 -14.31 5.88 4.73
N PRO A 200 -13.84 5.26 3.62
CA PRO A 200 -13.99 5.87 2.32
C PRO A 200 -15.45 6.04 1.87
N TYR A 201 -15.74 7.16 1.21
CA TYR A 201 -17.04 7.45 0.64
C TYR A 201 -16.89 8.35 -0.60
N ILE A 202 -18.00 8.60 -1.30
CA ILE A 202 -18.00 9.47 -2.48
C ILE A 202 -18.09 10.93 -2.03
N PHE A 203 -17.10 11.72 -2.46
CA PHE A 203 -17.12 13.16 -2.29
C PHE A 203 -18.19 13.78 -3.17
N PHE A 204 -18.99 14.66 -2.56
CA PHE A 204 -20.12 15.26 -3.24
C PHE A 204 -19.67 16.18 -4.40
N SER A 205 -18.65 17.01 -4.17
CA SER A 205 -18.23 18.00 -5.17
C SER A 205 -17.47 17.41 -6.36
N THR A 206 -16.74 16.29 -6.21
CA THR A 206 -15.94 15.69 -7.30
C THR A 206 -16.44 14.34 -7.80
N SER A 207 -17.33 13.67 -7.06
CA SER A 207 -17.73 12.28 -7.31
C SER A 207 -16.57 11.29 -7.25
N GLU A 208 -15.45 11.68 -6.62
CA GLU A 208 -14.31 10.81 -6.37
C GLU A 208 -14.50 10.06 -5.05
N PHE A 209 -13.94 8.85 -4.96
CA PHE A 209 -13.82 8.17 -3.69
C PHE A 209 -12.65 8.72 -2.89
N GLY A 210 -12.84 8.87 -1.59
CA GLY A 210 -11.79 9.26 -0.68
C GLY A 210 -12.22 9.16 0.77
N THR A 211 -11.30 9.56 1.64
CA THR A 211 -11.52 9.67 3.08
C THR A 211 -11.31 11.11 3.53
N THR A 212 -11.96 11.47 4.63
CA THR A 212 -11.87 12.80 5.21
C THR A 212 -11.24 12.71 6.60
N LEU A 213 -10.18 13.48 6.84
CA LEU A 213 -9.81 13.83 8.21
C LEU A 213 -10.80 14.88 8.70
N ALA A 214 -11.40 14.66 9.87
CA ALA A 214 -12.35 15.60 10.44
C ALA A 214 -12.01 15.93 11.89
N ARG A 215 -12.15 17.21 12.26
CA ARG A 215 -11.86 17.73 13.59
C ARG A 215 -13.02 18.63 14.06
N PRO A 216 -13.72 18.29 15.14
CA PRO A 216 -14.70 19.20 15.73
C PRO A 216 -13.97 20.36 16.43
N THR A 217 -14.57 21.55 16.37
CA THR A 217 -14.14 22.73 17.12
C THR A 217 -14.95 22.89 18.40
N THR A 218 -14.49 23.74 19.32
CA THR A 218 -15.20 24.06 20.58
C THR A 218 -16.55 24.76 20.33
N SER A 219 -16.69 25.49 19.23
CA SER A 219 -17.96 26.13 18.81
C SER A 219 -19.00 25.12 18.28
N GLY A 220 -18.59 23.89 18.02
CA GLY A 220 -19.41 22.86 17.38
C GLY A 220 -19.35 22.85 15.84
N SER A 221 -18.62 23.76 15.20
CA SER A 221 -18.27 23.53 13.78
C SER A 221 -17.35 22.31 13.63
N VAL A 222 -17.26 21.76 12.42
CA VAL A 222 -16.32 20.68 12.11
C VAL A 222 -15.49 21.09 10.91
N LEU A 223 -14.17 21.00 11.05
CA LEU A 223 -13.21 21.10 9.97
C LEU A 223 -13.05 19.74 9.29
N GLY A 224 -12.94 19.72 7.97
CA GLY A 224 -12.70 18.53 7.17
C GLY A 224 -11.61 18.75 6.13
N ALA A 225 -10.79 17.73 5.88
CA ALA A 225 -9.77 17.71 4.85
C ALA A 225 -9.83 16.40 4.07
N ASP A 226 -9.99 16.49 2.75
CA ASP A 226 -10.19 15.33 1.88
C ASP A 226 -8.89 14.78 1.31
N LEU A 227 -8.76 13.46 1.30
CA LEU A 227 -7.77 12.71 0.55
C LEU A 227 -8.47 11.71 -0.37
N THR A 228 -8.10 11.68 -1.64
CA THR A 228 -8.68 10.75 -2.60
C THR A 228 -8.07 9.35 -2.43
N LEU A 229 -8.84 8.31 -2.76
CA LEU A 229 -8.31 6.94 -2.81
C LEU A 229 -7.27 6.78 -3.92
N GLY A 230 -7.31 7.61 -4.95
CA GLY A 230 -6.25 7.68 -5.97
C GLY A 230 -4.90 8.04 -5.37
N GLN A 231 -4.86 9.00 -4.43
CA GLN A 231 -3.63 9.38 -3.73
C GLN A 231 -3.13 8.25 -2.82
N LEU A 232 -4.02 7.61 -2.06
CA LEU A 232 -3.68 6.44 -1.23
C LEU A 232 -3.12 5.29 -2.07
N SER A 233 -3.79 4.98 -3.18
CA SER A 233 -3.39 3.90 -4.07
C SER A 233 -2.05 4.19 -4.77
N HIS A 234 -1.78 5.46 -5.10
CA HIS A 234 -0.47 5.86 -5.61
C HIS A 234 0.65 5.66 -4.57
N THR A 235 0.38 5.89 -3.28
CA THR A 235 1.30 5.55 -2.19
C THR A 235 1.53 4.04 -2.12
N LEU A 236 0.47 3.23 -2.20
CA LEU A 236 0.59 1.76 -2.20
C LEU A 236 1.39 1.24 -3.40
N ALA A 237 1.18 1.79 -4.59
CA ALA A 237 1.88 1.37 -5.81
C ALA A 237 3.41 1.54 -5.72
N LYS A 238 3.89 2.51 -4.92
CA LYS A 238 5.33 2.71 -4.66
C LYS A 238 5.94 1.62 -3.78
N LEU A 239 5.13 0.84 -3.07
CA LEU A 239 5.53 -0.24 -2.17
C LEU A 239 5.45 -1.62 -2.84
N GLN A 240 5.25 -1.66 -4.16
CA GLN A 240 5.16 -2.90 -4.92
C GLN A 240 6.48 -3.69 -4.83
N LEU A 241 6.41 -4.93 -4.35
CA LEU A 241 7.58 -5.77 -4.11
C LEU A 241 8.18 -6.35 -5.39
N THR A 242 7.30 -6.89 -6.22
CA THR A 242 7.65 -7.62 -7.44
C THR A 242 6.63 -7.29 -8.52
N ALA A 243 6.96 -7.58 -9.77
CA ALA A 243 6.10 -7.23 -10.90
C ALA A 243 4.65 -7.75 -10.75
N HIS A 244 4.47 -8.90 -10.10
CA HIS A 244 3.14 -9.49 -9.90
C HIS A 244 2.69 -9.54 -8.44
N SER A 245 3.38 -8.84 -7.54
CA SER A 245 2.90 -8.72 -6.16
C SER A 245 1.61 -7.89 -6.10
N GLN A 246 0.68 -8.31 -5.26
CA GLN A 246 -0.59 -7.64 -5.01
C GLN A 246 -0.54 -7.01 -3.62
N LEU A 247 -0.84 -5.71 -3.53
CA LEU A 247 -0.90 -4.97 -2.27
C LEU A 247 -2.25 -4.27 -2.15
N LEU A 248 -3.00 -4.56 -1.09
CA LEU A 248 -4.36 -4.06 -0.88
C LEU A 248 -4.55 -3.54 0.55
N LEU A 249 -5.22 -2.40 0.67
CA LEU A 249 -5.84 -1.96 1.92
C LEU A 249 -7.34 -2.17 1.86
N TYR A 250 -7.93 -2.66 2.96
CA TYR A 250 -9.34 -3.00 3.01
C TYR A 250 -9.94 -2.88 4.41
N ASP A 251 -11.27 -2.74 4.46
CA ASP A 251 -12.04 -2.68 5.70
C ASP A 251 -12.42 -4.09 6.23
N PRO A 252 -12.99 -4.21 7.44
CA PRO A 252 -13.33 -5.51 8.02
C PRO A 252 -14.39 -6.31 7.25
N GLU A 253 -15.13 -5.64 6.36
CA GLU A 253 -16.14 -6.21 5.48
C GLU A 253 -15.56 -6.73 4.16
N GLY A 254 -14.26 -6.48 3.90
CA GLY A 254 -13.58 -6.90 2.67
C GLY A 254 -13.75 -5.92 1.51
N THR A 255 -14.20 -4.70 1.76
CA THR A 255 -14.24 -3.60 0.79
C THR A 255 -12.85 -3.06 0.56
N VAL A 256 -12.44 -2.93 -0.70
CA VAL A 256 -11.10 -2.48 -1.07
C VAL A 256 -11.02 -0.95 -1.00
N ILE A 257 -10.20 -0.46 -0.08
CA ILE A 257 -9.93 0.96 0.15
C ILE A 257 -8.86 1.47 -0.80
N ALA A 258 -7.77 0.71 -0.97
CA ALA A 258 -6.70 1.07 -1.88
C ALA A 258 -6.08 -0.19 -2.48
N TYR A 259 -5.64 -0.07 -3.72
CA TYR A 259 -5.05 -1.16 -4.49
C TYR A 259 -4.02 -0.57 -5.42
N HIS A 260 -2.90 -1.27 -5.60
CA HIS A 260 -1.83 -0.79 -6.49
C HIS A 260 -2.33 -0.54 -7.93
N ASP A 261 -3.33 -1.28 -8.40
CA ASP A 261 -4.02 -1.05 -9.68
C ASP A 261 -5.35 -0.29 -9.47
N VAL A 262 -5.26 1.04 -9.47
CA VAL A 262 -6.39 1.96 -9.24
C VAL A 262 -7.56 1.71 -10.19
N ALA A 263 -7.27 1.38 -11.45
CA ALA A 263 -8.29 1.22 -12.49
C ALA A 263 -9.24 0.05 -12.19
N ARG A 264 -8.78 -0.94 -11.39
CA ARG A 264 -9.61 -2.10 -11.03
C ARG A 264 -10.59 -1.82 -9.91
N ILE A 265 -10.31 -0.86 -9.02
CA ILE A 265 -11.20 -0.51 -7.89
C ILE A 265 -12.31 0.43 -8.33
N LEU A 266 -12.02 1.36 -9.24
CA LEU A 266 -12.97 2.38 -9.66
C LEU A 266 -14.06 1.75 -10.54
N ASN A 267 -15.31 1.86 -10.09
CA ASN A 267 -16.45 1.34 -10.82
C ASN A 267 -16.70 2.23 -12.06
N VAL A 268 -16.34 1.74 -13.25
CA VAL A 268 -16.80 2.29 -14.54
C VAL A 268 -17.78 1.28 -15.14
N ALA A 269 -18.90 1.04 -14.46
CA ALA A 269 -20.02 0.30 -15.04
C ALA A 269 -21.16 1.28 -15.29
N GLN A 270 -21.52 1.44 -16.56
CA GLN A 270 -22.66 2.26 -16.98
C GLN A 270 -23.94 1.76 -16.28
N GLY A 271 -24.54 2.61 -15.45
CA GLY A 271 -25.91 2.43 -14.94
C GLY A 271 -26.06 1.94 -13.50
N THR A 272 -25.01 1.54 -12.80
CA THR A 272 -25.08 1.22 -11.35
C THR A 272 -24.47 2.32 -10.50
N ALA A 273 -25.02 2.52 -9.30
CA ALA A 273 -24.48 3.49 -8.33
C ALA A 273 -22.99 3.24 -8.10
N LEU A 274 -22.19 4.31 -8.14
CA LEU A 274 -20.77 4.27 -7.80
C LEU A 274 -20.63 3.64 -6.39
N ARG A 275 -19.88 2.54 -6.29
CA ARG A 275 -19.48 1.94 -5.02
C ARG A 275 -18.09 1.36 -5.13
N LEU A 276 -17.44 1.17 -3.98
CA LEU A 276 -16.20 0.42 -3.90
C LEU A 276 -16.46 -1.07 -4.13
N LYS A 277 -15.44 -1.74 -4.66
CA LYS A 277 -15.47 -3.18 -4.93
C LYS A 277 -14.95 -3.96 -3.73
N GLY A 278 -15.57 -5.11 -3.48
CA GLY A 278 -15.02 -6.10 -2.56
C GLY A 278 -13.87 -6.90 -3.18
N PHE A 279 -13.15 -7.66 -2.35
CA PHE A 279 -12.09 -8.58 -2.76
C PHE A 279 -12.47 -9.49 -3.93
N ASN A 280 -13.69 -10.03 -3.88
CA ASN A 280 -14.26 -10.96 -4.86
C ASN A 280 -14.65 -10.30 -6.19
N GLU A 281 -14.70 -8.97 -6.26
CA GLU A 281 -15.16 -8.22 -7.44
C GLU A 281 -14.01 -7.62 -8.26
N LEU A 282 -12.77 -7.77 -7.79
CA LEU A 282 -11.57 -7.29 -8.48
C LEU A 282 -11.13 -8.17 -9.67
N GLY A 283 -11.89 -9.24 -9.98
CA GLY A 283 -11.64 -10.10 -11.12
C GLY A 283 -10.39 -10.98 -10.98
N SER A 284 -10.02 -11.34 -9.74
CA SER A 284 -8.88 -12.19 -9.42
C SER A 284 -9.36 -13.44 -8.69
N THR A 285 -9.12 -14.61 -9.30
CA THR A 285 -9.37 -15.93 -8.68
C THR A 285 -8.64 -16.07 -7.34
N LEU A 286 -7.47 -15.44 -7.23
CA LEU A 286 -6.68 -15.38 -6.02
C LEU A 286 -7.34 -14.59 -4.90
N LEU A 287 -7.87 -13.40 -5.21
CA LEU A 287 -8.56 -12.56 -4.22
C LEU A 287 -9.92 -13.16 -3.82
N ALA A 288 -10.62 -13.80 -4.76
CA ALA A 288 -11.85 -14.53 -4.47
C ALA A 288 -11.60 -15.69 -3.50
N ARG A 289 -10.52 -16.45 -3.67
CA ARG A 289 -10.18 -17.53 -2.75
C ARG A 289 -9.79 -17.00 -1.36
N LEU A 290 -9.10 -15.87 -1.29
CA LEU A 290 -8.76 -15.25 -0.01
C LEU A 290 -9.99 -14.77 0.76
N ALA A 291 -11.01 -14.29 0.05
CA ALA A 291 -12.27 -13.88 0.64
C ALA A 291 -12.98 -15.03 1.38
N GLU A 292 -12.86 -16.28 0.90
CA GLU A 292 -13.46 -17.46 1.53
C GLU A 292 -12.84 -17.79 2.89
N ASP A 293 -11.56 -17.49 3.06
CA ASP A 293 -10.84 -17.78 4.30
C ASP A 293 -11.08 -16.72 5.39
N GLY A 294 -11.65 -15.57 5.04
CA GLY A 294 -11.97 -14.46 5.94
C GLY A 294 -11.05 -13.23 5.82
N TYR A 295 -11.61 -12.07 6.17
CA TYR A 295 -10.96 -10.76 6.02
C TYR A 295 -10.17 -10.32 7.27
N ASN A 296 -10.67 -10.68 8.45
CA ASN A 296 -10.26 -10.10 9.74
C ASN A 296 -9.25 -11.00 10.47
N GLN A 297 -8.20 -11.42 9.75
CA GLN A 297 -7.21 -12.35 10.28
C GLN A 297 -5.80 -11.82 10.07
N GLU A 298 -4.97 -11.96 11.09
CA GLU A 298 -3.53 -11.79 10.96
C GLU A 298 -2.91 -13.16 10.66
N ARG A 299 -2.38 -13.32 9.45
CA ARG A 299 -1.80 -14.59 9.04
C ARG A 299 -0.72 -14.42 7.99
N LEU A 300 0.24 -15.33 8.05
CA LEU A 300 1.20 -15.59 7.00
C LEU A 300 0.99 -17.03 6.53
N THR A 301 0.61 -17.21 5.28
CA THR A 301 0.37 -18.54 4.72
C THR A 301 0.87 -18.63 3.29
N SER A 302 0.92 -19.86 2.77
CA SER A 302 1.21 -20.12 1.37
C SER A 302 0.09 -20.94 0.76
N MET A 303 -0.29 -20.60 -0.46
CA MET A 303 -1.34 -21.30 -1.19
C MET A 303 -0.91 -21.57 -2.62
N VAL A 304 -1.48 -22.61 -3.23
CA VAL A 304 -1.26 -22.92 -4.64
C VAL A 304 -2.53 -22.57 -5.41
N LEU A 305 -2.39 -21.73 -6.42
CA LEU A 305 -3.47 -21.34 -7.30
C LEU A 305 -2.96 -21.31 -8.74
N GLU A 306 -3.72 -21.91 -9.67
CA GLU A 306 -3.37 -21.95 -11.10
C GLU A 306 -1.94 -22.49 -11.37
N GLY A 307 -1.49 -23.44 -10.55
CA GLY A 307 -0.15 -24.04 -10.66
C GLY A 307 1.01 -23.16 -10.15
N GLN A 308 0.69 -21.99 -9.58
CA GLN A 308 1.65 -21.06 -8.98
C GLN A 308 1.48 -21.04 -7.46
N ARG A 309 2.60 -21.11 -6.73
CA ARG A 309 2.59 -20.94 -5.27
C ARG A 309 2.71 -19.46 -4.93
N TRP A 310 1.80 -19.00 -4.09
CA TRP A 310 1.71 -17.63 -3.59
C TRP A 310 1.96 -17.64 -2.10
N THR A 311 2.69 -16.64 -1.62
CA THR A 311 2.81 -16.33 -0.19
C THR A 311 1.93 -15.12 0.11
N LEU A 312 1.08 -15.26 1.12
CA LEU A 312 0.13 -14.25 1.57
C LEU A 312 0.51 -13.79 2.97
N SER A 313 0.53 -12.48 3.18
CA SER A 313 0.47 -11.87 4.51
C SER A 313 -0.80 -11.01 4.63
N GLN A 314 -1.55 -11.20 5.70
CA GLN A 314 -2.59 -10.28 6.14
C GLN A 314 -2.20 -9.75 7.52
N SER A 315 -2.24 -8.43 7.69
CA SER A 315 -1.93 -7.75 8.95
C SER A 315 -2.87 -6.59 9.18
N ARG A 316 -3.29 -6.36 10.42
CA ARG A 316 -4.01 -5.14 10.78
C ARG A 316 -3.06 -3.94 10.71
N ILE A 317 -3.57 -2.79 10.26
CA ILE A 317 -2.87 -1.51 10.34
C ILE A 317 -3.34 -0.80 11.61
N ASP A 318 -2.41 -0.52 12.51
CA ASP A 318 -2.69 0.21 13.76
C ASP A 318 -2.23 1.66 13.61
N LEU A 319 -3.16 2.53 13.21
CA LEU A 319 -2.91 3.97 13.12
C LEU A 319 -3.99 4.73 13.88
N ALA A 320 -3.57 5.60 14.79
CA ALA A 320 -4.48 6.40 15.61
C ALA A 320 -5.44 7.22 14.73
N GLY A 321 -6.74 7.02 14.96
CA GLY A 321 -7.82 7.73 14.27
C GLY A 321 -8.20 7.14 12.90
N LEU A 322 -7.44 6.18 12.35
CA LEU A 322 -7.92 5.40 11.21
C LEU A 322 -8.99 4.39 11.67
N PRO A 323 -10.04 4.17 10.86
CA PRO A 323 -10.93 3.03 11.03
C PRO A 323 -10.14 1.73 10.97
N GLU A 324 -10.72 0.65 11.51
CA GLU A 324 -10.12 -0.68 11.42
C GLU A 324 -9.84 -1.02 9.95
N THR A 325 -8.57 -1.19 9.64
CA THR A 325 -8.06 -1.34 8.27
C THR A 325 -7.03 -2.45 8.27
N TYR A 326 -7.06 -3.28 7.23
CA TYR A 326 -6.13 -4.38 7.05
C TYR A 326 -5.31 -4.20 5.78
N LEU A 327 -4.09 -4.73 5.81
CA LEU A 327 -3.18 -4.84 4.68
C LEU A 327 -3.09 -6.31 4.25
N ALA A 328 -3.32 -6.56 2.96
CA ALA A 328 -3.03 -7.84 2.32
C ALA A 328 -1.87 -7.68 1.34
N ILE A 329 -0.86 -8.54 1.48
CA ILE A 329 0.30 -8.64 0.61
C ILE A 329 0.32 -10.04 0.01
N LEU A 330 0.31 -10.15 -1.31
CA LEU A 330 0.40 -11.42 -2.01
C LEU A 330 1.59 -11.38 -2.97
N VAL A 331 2.45 -12.38 -2.90
CA VAL A 331 3.66 -12.43 -3.73
C VAL A 331 3.84 -13.82 -4.30
N PRO A 332 4.13 -13.97 -5.59
CA PRO A 332 4.58 -15.24 -6.12
C PRO A 332 5.84 -15.73 -5.41
N GLU A 333 5.84 -16.97 -4.94
CA GLU A 333 7.00 -17.55 -4.26
C GLU A 333 8.24 -17.53 -5.18
N ARG A 334 8.06 -17.76 -6.49
CA ARG A 334 9.17 -17.70 -7.47
C ARG A 334 9.82 -16.33 -7.58
N GLU A 335 9.04 -15.26 -7.40
CA GLU A 335 9.55 -13.89 -7.46
C GLU A 335 10.16 -13.47 -6.13
N LEU A 336 9.47 -13.79 -5.02
CA LEU A 336 9.99 -13.62 -3.66
C LEU A 336 11.38 -14.27 -3.52
N LEU A 337 11.59 -15.41 -4.18
CA LEU A 337 12.81 -16.21 -4.10
C LEU A 337 13.72 -16.09 -5.32
N ALA A 338 13.48 -15.15 -6.23
CA ALA A 338 14.24 -15.03 -7.46
C ALA A 338 15.76 -14.92 -7.18
N GLU A 339 16.14 -14.17 -6.14
CA GLU A 339 17.53 -14.05 -5.70
C GLU A 339 18.09 -15.36 -5.10
N ALA A 340 17.30 -16.05 -4.28
CA ALA A 340 17.69 -17.34 -3.69
C ALA A 340 17.88 -18.42 -4.78
N TYR A 341 17.00 -18.45 -5.79
CA TYR A 341 17.13 -19.33 -6.95
C TYR A 341 18.35 -19.01 -7.81
N ARG A 342 18.72 -17.72 -7.95
CA ARG A 342 19.95 -17.32 -8.65
C ARG A 342 21.19 -17.88 -7.95
N ILE A 343 21.28 -17.77 -6.63
CA ILE A 343 22.38 -18.34 -5.82
C ILE A 343 22.43 -19.87 -5.94
N ARG A 344 21.26 -20.54 -5.96
CA ARG A 344 21.17 -21.99 -6.19
C ARG A 344 21.78 -22.41 -7.53
N ARG A 345 21.48 -21.69 -8.61
CA ARG A 345 22.04 -22.00 -9.93
C ARG A 345 23.57 -21.92 -9.93
N TYR A 346 24.14 -20.89 -9.28
CA TYR A 346 25.59 -20.77 -9.16
C TYR A 346 26.22 -21.87 -8.33
N SER A 347 25.62 -22.27 -7.22
CA SER A 347 26.16 -23.36 -6.38
C SER A 347 26.15 -24.71 -7.10
N VAL A 348 25.12 -24.99 -7.93
CA VAL A 348 25.13 -26.16 -8.82
C VAL A 348 26.29 -26.10 -9.80
N TRP A 349 26.49 -24.98 -10.52
CA TRP A 349 27.60 -24.83 -11.45
C TRP A 349 28.97 -24.91 -10.80
N ILE A 350 29.16 -24.28 -9.62
CA ILE A 350 30.39 -24.35 -8.84
C ILE A 350 30.68 -25.80 -8.45
N THR A 351 29.68 -26.55 -8.01
CA THR A 351 29.83 -27.97 -7.66
C THR A 351 30.19 -28.78 -8.90
N LEU A 352 29.52 -28.53 -10.03
CA LEU A 352 29.78 -29.22 -11.29
C LEU A 352 31.22 -28.98 -11.79
N ILE A 353 31.68 -27.72 -11.77
CA ILE A 353 33.05 -27.35 -12.15
C ILE A 353 34.07 -27.94 -11.17
N ALA A 354 33.81 -27.85 -9.85
CA ALA A 354 34.69 -28.43 -8.84
C ALA A 354 34.81 -29.94 -9.00
N SER A 355 33.72 -30.66 -9.26
CA SER A 355 33.75 -32.09 -9.56
C SER A 355 34.53 -32.39 -10.85
N LEU A 356 34.33 -31.58 -11.90
CA LEU A 356 35.01 -31.75 -13.18
C LEU A 356 36.53 -31.51 -13.08
N VAL A 357 37.00 -30.73 -12.09
CA VAL A 357 38.42 -30.48 -11.82
C VAL A 357 39.02 -31.49 -10.83
N LEU A 358 38.30 -31.81 -9.75
CA LEU A 358 38.79 -32.69 -8.69
C LEU A 358 38.86 -34.16 -9.11
N LEU A 359 37.92 -34.64 -9.94
CA LEU A 359 37.93 -36.04 -10.41
C LEU A 359 39.16 -36.36 -11.29
N PRO A 360 39.55 -35.54 -12.28
CA PRO A 360 40.79 -35.74 -13.03
C PRO A 360 42.05 -35.60 -12.17
N LEU A 361 42.07 -34.66 -11.20
CA LEU A 361 43.21 -34.50 -10.30
C LEU A 361 43.38 -35.72 -9.39
N ALA A 362 42.28 -36.24 -8.84
CA ALA A 362 42.29 -37.48 -8.05
C ALA A 362 42.77 -38.67 -8.90
N TRP A 363 42.31 -38.79 -10.15
CA TRP A 363 42.82 -39.78 -11.10
C TRP A 363 44.33 -39.65 -11.30
N LEU A 364 44.83 -38.44 -11.60
CA LEU A 364 46.25 -38.18 -11.83
C LEU A 364 47.10 -38.51 -10.59
N PHE A 365 46.60 -38.20 -9.40
CA PHE A 365 47.30 -38.46 -8.14
C PHE A 365 47.38 -39.97 -7.84
N ILE A 366 46.26 -40.68 -7.99
CA ILE A 366 46.19 -42.14 -7.79
C ILE A 366 47.10 -42.86 -8.79
N THR A 367 47.08 -42.48 -10.07
CA THR A 367 47.93 -43.10 -11.11
C THR A 367 49.43 -42.83 -10.92
N ARG A 368 49.81 -41.66 -10.39
CA ARG A 368 51.22 -41.37 -10.05
C ARG A 368 51.71 -42.16 -8.83
N LEU A 369 50.86 -42.33 -7.81
CA LEU A 369 51.19 -43.09 -6.60
C LEU A 369 51.35 -44.58 -6.87
N THR A 370 50.48 -45.15 -7.71
CA THR A 370 50.57 -46.57 -8.09
C THR A 370 51.76 -46.84 -9.01
N ARG A 371 52.14 -45.91 -9.90
CA ARG A 371 53.36 -46.01 -10.71
C ARG A 371 54.67 -45.89 -9.91
N ARG A 372 54.67 -45.24 -8.74
CA ARG A 372 55.87 -45.10 -7.87
C ARG A 372 56.08 -46.29 -6.92
N ARG A 373 55.11 -47.20 -6.80
CA ARG A 373 55.17 -48.39 -5.93
C ARG A 373 55.47 -49.69 -6.70
N VAL A 374 55.67 -49.61 -8.01
CA VAL A 374 56.29 -50.64 -8.86
C VAL A 374 57.73 -50.19 -9.10
#